data_AF-A0A2H6DUS0-F1
#
_entry.id   AF-A0A2H6DUS0-F1
#
_cell.length_a   1.000
_cell.length_b   1.000
_cell.length_c   1.000
_cell.angle_alpha   90.00
_cell.angle_beta   90.00
_cell.angle_gamma   90.00
#
_symmetry.space_group_name_H-M   'P 1'
#
loop_
_entity.id
_entity.type
_entity.pdbx_description
1 polymer ?
#
loop_
_entity_poly.entity_id
_entity_poly.type
_entity_poly.pdbx_seq_one_letter_code
_entity_poly.pdbx_strand_id
1 'polypeptide(L)'
;METILNFFDFIQDLGVSVLMPIVIFLIGLAFKTGFGKSLKAGLTVGVGFIGLNLVINELLGTSLSPAVKEMITRFGLELQAIDIGWPATAAIAFGSTVGIIIIPVGLVVNIVMLLTNTTQTVNVDIWDYWHFAFSGALVAILTNSVMYGVIAAVFNMIIIMVLGDITAPYVEKSLDLPGVSLPHGFTAAYAPIAMLFNKIFDAIPGVRNINISTEKLQEKFGVFGEPIFVGSILGVFIGILAGYDVKGVLTLAISLAAVLVLIPKMAALLMEGLIPISDAASEYIQENFKNRGKIYIGLDSAIGVGHPVTMAISLVLVPMAVFLAVILPGNQVMPFADLATIPWMFVLITPIVRGNAFRAIIIGIVSLTVGLYLATDLAPLMTSAASNVGFAMPEGSELISSIVDGANPLSWIIVRANEFGTIGLIVLGVFAVGLAIWNRRRIIKEARGLKTE
;
A
#
# COMPACT_ATOMS: atom_id res chain seq x y z
N MET A 1 6.87 28.00 22.20
CA MET A 1 6.19 27.72 20.92
C MET A 1 7.18 27.85 19.77
N GLU A 2 7.91 28.97 19.65
CA GLU A 2 9.06 29.12 18.73
C GLU A 2 10.15 28.05 18.88
N THR A 3 10.57 27.70 20.10
CA THR A 3 11.61 26.66 20.28
C THR A 3 11.18 25.27 19.83
N ILE A 4 9.87 24.99 19.89
CA ILE A 4 9.29 23.73 19.43
C ILE A 4 9.17 23.77 17.89
N LEU A 5 8.69 24.88 17.33
CA LEU A 5 8.64 25.08 15.87
C LEU A 5 10.03 25.02 15.23
N ASN A 6 11.02 25.71 15.78
CA ASN A 6 12.42 25.67 15.31
C ASN A 6 13.05 24.26 15.43
N PHE A 7 12.61 23.45 16.40
CA PHE A 7 13.06 22.06 16.51
C PHE A 7 12.41 21.17 15.43
N PHE A 8 11.13 21.39 15.12
CA PHE A 8 10.46 20.70 14.02
C PHE A 8 11.00 21.11 12.65
N ASP A 9 11.29 22.40 12.45
CA ASP A 9 11.90 22.91 11.22
C ASP A 9 13.32 22.34 11.05
N PHE A 10 14.13 22.35 12.11
CA PHE A 10 15.46 21.73 12.11
C PHE A 10 15.39 20.24 11.76
N ILE A 11 14.42 19.50 12.30
CA ILE A 11 14.28 18.07 12.00
C ILE A 11 13.79 17.83 10.56
N GLN A 12 12.90 18.68 10.03
CA GLN A 12 12.47 18.58 8.63
C GLN A 12 13.63 18.83 7.67
N ASP A 13 14.53 19.77 7.99
CA ASP A 13 15.73 20.06 7.18
C ASP A 13 16.74 18.89 7.14
N LEU A 14 16.69 17.95 8.08
CA LEU A 14 17.58 16.77 8.09
C LEU A 14 17.17 15.72 7.04
N GLY A 15 15.99 15.85 6.44
CA GLY A 15 15.44 14.90 5.47
C GLY A 15 14.95 13.59 6.07
N VAL A 16 14.16 12.85 5.28
CA VAL A 16 13.46 11.62 5.74
C VAL A 16 14.43 10.56 6.31
N SER A 17 15.63 10.44 5.74
CA SER A 17 16.64 9.46 6.15
C SER A 17 17.13 9.65 7.60
N VAL A 18 16.92 10.83 8.20
CA VAL A 18 17.30 11.13 9.58
C VAL A 18 16.07 11.34 10.47
N LEU A 19 15.02 12.01 9.97
CA LEU A 19 13.77 12.23 10.68
C LEU A 19 13.12 10.90 11.10
N MET A 20 13.02 9.93 10.18
CA MET A 20 12.33 8.66 10.47
C MET A 20 13.01 7.83 11.56
N PRO A 21 14.35 7.64 11.55
CA PRO A 21 15.07 7.06 12.68
C PRO A 21 14.75 7.69 14.03
N ILE A 22 14.69 9.02 14.10
CA ILE A 22 14.41 9.76 15.34
C ILE A 22 12.97 9.50 15.79
N VAL A 23 12.01 9.57 14.88
CA VAL A 23 10.60 9.28 15.17
C VAL A 23 10.44 7.85 15.71
N ILE A 24 11.02 6.86 15.03
CA ILE A 24 10.96 5.46 15.47
C ILE A 24 11.63 5.27 16.83
N PHE A 25 12.77 5.91 17.06
CA PHE A 25 13.43 5.90 18.36
C PHE A 25 12.53 6.45 19.48
N LEU A 26 11.91 7.61 19.28
CA LEU A 26 11.02 8.24 20.26
C LEU A 26 9.76 7.42 20.52
N ILE A 27 9.15 6.86 19.46
CA ILE A 27 8.02 5.95 19.59
C ILE A 27 8.42 4.71 20.38
N GLY A 28 9.58 4.10 20.07
CA GLY A 28 10.09 2.96 20.82
C GLY A 28 10.26 3.24 22.31
N LEU A 29 10.72 4.44 22.67
CA LEU A 29 10.81 4.88 24.07
C LEU A 29 9.42 5.06 24.71
N ALA A 30 8.46 5.65 24.00
CA ALA A 30 7.10 5.84 24.48
C ALA A 30 6.39 4.50 24.79
N PHE A 31 6.64 3.47 23.98
CA PHE A 31 6.18 2.10 24.20
C PHE A 31 7.02 1.30 25.21
N LYS A 32 7.98 1.95 25.88
CA LYS A 32 8.85 1.33 26.90
C LYS A 32 9.62 0.11 26.39
N THR A 33 9.95 0.06 25.11
CA THR A 33 10.77 -1.02 24.52
C THR A 33 12.22 -1.01 25.02
N GLY A 34 12.66 0.10 25.62
CA GLY A 34 13.97 0.28 26.23
C GLY A 34 14.97 0.95 25.30
N PHE A 35 15.78 1.88 25.84
CA PHE A 35 16.66 2.77 25.05
C PHE A 35 17.49 2.07 23.98
N GLY A 36 18.19 0.99 24.34
CA GLY A 36 19.05 0.26 23.39
C GLY A 36 18.28 -0.39 22.24
N LYS A 37 17.09 -0.95 22.52
CA LYS A 37 16.23 -1.53 21.49
C LYS A 37 15.64 -0.45 20.59
N SER A 38 15.14 0.64 21.18
CA SER A 38 14.58 1.76 20.43
C SER A 38 15.64 2.43 19.54
N LEU A 39 16.87 2.60 20.03
CA LEU A 39 17.96 3.22 19.27
C LEU A 39 18.36 2.34 18.09
N LYS A 40 18.54 1.04 18.34
CA LYS A 40 18.82 0.07 17.28
C LYS A 40 17.70 0.08 16.23
N ALA A 41 16.44 0.06 16.66
CA ALA A 41 15.28 0.13 15.78
C ALA A 41 15.31 1.37 14.85
N GLY A 42 15.50 2.57 15.43
CA GLY A 42 15.61 3.80 14.65
C GLY A 42 16.78 3.78 13.66
N LEU A 43 17.96 3.31 14.08
CA LEU A 43 19.13 3.22 13.21
C LEU A 43 18.95 2.20 12.07
N THR A 44 18.35 1.03 12.34
CA THR A 44 18.05 0.03 11.29
C THR A 44 17.12 0.61 10.23
N VAL A 45 16.08 1.36 10.67
CA VAL A 45 15.19 2.08 9.76
C VAL A 45 15.98 3.06 8.90
N GLY A 46 16.87 3.86 9.49
CA GLY A 46 17.70 4.82 8.74
C GLY A 46 18.59 4.16 7.68
N VAL A 47 19.19 3.01 8.00
CA VAL A 47 19.96 2.22 7.02
C VAL A 47 19.06 1.73 5.88
N GLY A 48 17.85 1.27 6.17
CA GLY A 48 16.87 0.88 5.15
C GLY A 48 16.52 2.03 4.21
N PHE A 49 16.33 3.25 4.74
CA PHE A 49 16.08 4.45 3.94
C PHE A 49 17.24 4.79 3.00
N ILE A 50 18.48 4.78 3.51
CA ILE A 50 19.67 5.03 2.70
C ILE A 50 19.78 3.96 1.60
N GLY A 51 19.57 2.69 1.95
CA GLY A 51 19.60 1.58 1.00
C GLY A 51 18.55 1.71 -0.11
N LEU A 52 17.31 2.10 0.23
CA LEU A 52 16.26 2.37 -0.76
C LEU A 52 16.63 3.51 -1.69
N ASN A 53 17.13 4.62 -1.14
CA ASN A 53 17.56 5.77 -1.95
C ASN A 53 18.67 5.40 -2.92
N LEU A 54 19.65 4.59 -2.49
CA LEU A 54 20.68 4.07 -3.39
C LEU A 54 20.08 3.22 -4.52
N VAL A 55 19.17 2.30 -4.21
CA VAL A 55 18.55 1.45 -5.23
C VAL A 55 17.72 2.29 -6.22
N ILE A 56 16.93 3.25 -5.73
CA ILE A 56 16.07 4.08 -6.58
C ILE A 56 16.90 5.02 -7.44
N ASN A 57 17.85 5.75 -6.87
CA ASN A 57 18.62 6.72 -7.65
C ASN A 57 19.65 6.05 -8.55
N GLU A 58 20.44 5.12 -8.00
CA GLU A 58 21.55 4.52 -8.75
C GLU A 58 21.10 3.45 -9.73
N LEU A 59 20.01 2.72 -9.48
CA LEU A 59 19.55 1.65 -10.38
C LEU A 59 18.33 2.05 -11.20
N LEU A 60 17.35 2.77 -10.65
CA LEU A 60 16.20 3.23 -11.45
C LEU A 60 16.46 4.51 -12.20
N GLY A 61 16.98 5.52 -11.52
CA GLY A 61 17.32 6.81 -12.13
C GLY A 61 18.26 6.64 -13.31
N THR A 62 19.32 5.84 -13.16
CA THR A 62 20.37 5.73 -14.19
C THR A 62 20.10 4.69 -15.28
N SER A 63 19.40 3.57 -14.97
CA SER A 63 19.16 2.51 -15.96
C SER A 63 17.78 2.59 -16.60
N LEU A 64 16.72 2.81 -15.80
CA LEU A 64 15.35 2.75 -16.29
C LEU A 64 14.91 4.07 -16.95
N SER A 65 15.15 5.21 -16.30
CA SER A 65 14.70 6.52 -16.82
C SER A 65 15.15 6.78 -18.26
N PRO A 66 16.41 6.51 -18.66
CA PRO A 66 16.83 6.70 -20.05
C PRO A 66 16.12 5.76 -21.02
N ALA A 67 15.88 4.51 -20.63
CA ALA A 67 15.20 3.54 -21.50
C ALA A 67 13.73 3.94 -21.73
N VAL A 68 13.05 4.43 -20.69
CA VAL A 68 11.69 4.98 -20.80
C VAL A 68 11.65 6.21 -21.69
N LYS A 69 12.63 7.13 -21.59
CA LYS A 69 12.74 8.31 -22.48
C LYS A 69 12.91 7.93 -23.95
N GLU A 70 13.72 6.92 -24.25
CA GLU A 70 13.85 6.39 -25.60
C GLU A 70 12.54 5.77 -26.11
N MET A 71 11.83 5.02 -25.26
CA MET A 71 10.51 4.49 -25.61
C MET A 71 9.48 5.59 -25.87
N ILE A 72 9.45 6.64 -25.05
CA ILE A 72 8.61 7.84 -25.25
C ILE A 72 8.88 8.43 -26.63
N THR A 73 10.15 8.65 -26.97
CA THR A 73 10.56 9.27 -28.23
C THR A 73 10.20 8.39 -29.44
N ARG A 74 10.34 7.06 -29.31
CA ARG A 74 10.10 6.10 -30.40
C ARG A 74 8.63 5.80 -30.66
N PHE A 75 7.81 5.73 -29.60
CA PHE A 75 6.42 5.31 -29.68
C PHE A 75 5.41 6.44 -29.42
N GLY A 76 5.88 7.66 -29.12
CA GLY A 76 5.02 8.80 -28.82
C GLY A 76 4.23 8.62 -27.53
N LEU A 77 4.83 8.00 -26.51
CA LEU A 77 4.19 7.73 -25.22
C LEU A 77 4.28 8.94 -24.29
N GLU A 78 3.38 9.05 -23.31
CA GLU A 78 3.36 10.15 -22.34
C GLU A 78 3.83 9.72 -20.94
N LEU A 79 4.68 8.70 -20.84
CA LEU A 79 5.11 8.04 -19.60
C LEU A 79 6.09 8.87 -18.75
N GLN A 80 5.64 10.00 -18.22
CA GLN A 80 6.46 10.98 -17.49
C GLN A 80 6.64 10.66 -15.99
N ALA A 81 5.79 9.81 -15.42
CA ALA A 81 5.80 9.44 -14.02
C ALA A 81 6.39 8.03 -13.82
N ILE A 82 7.43 7.94 -12.99
CA ILE A 82 8.06 6.66 -12.65
C ILE A 82 7.46 6.13 -11.35
N ASP A 83 7.06 4.85 -11.38
CA ASP A 83 6.71 4.10 -10.18
C ASP A 83 7.97 3.80 -9.34
N ILE A 84 8.13 4.54 -8.24
CA ILE A 84 9.27 4.44 -7.31
C ILE A 84 9.07 3.39 -6.22
N GLY A 85 7.90 2.76 -6.18
CA GLY A 85 7.61 1.69 -5.25
C GLY A 85 7.05 2.15 -3.91
N TRP A 86 6.38 1.23 -3.25
CA TRP A 86 5.74 1.42 -1.98
C TRP A 86 6.70 1.80 -0.84
N PRO A 87 7.96 1.34 -0.74
CA PRO A 87 8.79 1.72 0.41
C PRO A 87 9.18 3.20 0.35
N ALA A 88 9.43 3.71 -0.86
CA ALA A 88 9.68 5.12 -1.09
C ALA A 88 8.42 5.97 -0.90
N THR A 89 7.26 5.42 -1.26
CA THR A 89 5.98 6.08 -1.03
C THR A 89 5.63 6.17 0.46
N ALA A 90 5.85 5.08 1.21
CA ALA A 90 5.69 5.03 2.66
C ALA A 90 6.67 5.99 3.36
N ALA A 91 7.91 6.04 2.87
CA ALA A 91 8.92 7.01 3.28
C ALA A 91 8.43 8.45 3.18
N ILE A 92 7.90 8.83 2.01
CA ILE A 92 7.35 10.17 1.77
C ILE A 92 6.15 10.42 2.68
N ALA A 93 5.25 9.45 2.80
CA ALA A 93 4.05 9.54 3.63
C ALA A 93 4.39 9.78 5.11
N PHE A 94 5.31 9.00 5.68
CA PHE A 94 5.73 9.16 7.07
C PHE A 94 6.60 10.39 7.32
N GLY A 95 7.39 10.82 6.33
CA GLY A 95 8.16 12.07 6.42
C GLY A 95 7.28 13.32 6.47
N SER A 96 6.02 13.24 6.04
CA SER A 96 5.08 14.35 6.08
C SER A 96 4.68 14.73 7.51
N THR A 97 4.19 15.98 7.70
CA THR A 97 3.66 16.43 9.00
C THR A 97 2.50 15.56 9.50
N VAL A 98 1.67 15.03 8.59
CA VAL A 98 0.60 14.08 8.94
C VAL A 98 1.20 12.75 9.41
N GLY A 99 2.22 12.27 8.70
CA GLY A 99 2.95 11.04 9.01
C GLY A 99 3.59 11.01 10.40
N ILE A 100 4.10 12.15 10.88
CA ILE A 100 4.70 12.26 12.22
C ILE A 100 3.70 11.92 13.34
N ILE A 101 2.42 12.28 13.16
CA ILE A 101 1.40 12.14 14.21
C ILE A 101 0.39 11.02 13.94
N ILE A 102 0.45 10.37 12.77
CA ILE A 102 -0.57 9.40 12.37
C ILE A 102 -0.58 8.15 13.25
N ILE A 103 0.58 7.70 13.74
CA ILE A 103 0.70 6.51 14.59
C ILE A 103 -0.06 6.73 15.91
N PRO A 104 0.25 7.75 16.73
CA PRO A 104 -0.48 7.96 17.98
C PRO A 104 -1.97 8.25 17.74
N VAL A 105 -2.31 9.04 16.71
CA VAL A 105 -3.71 9.35 16.37
C VAL A 105 -4.46 8.07 15.99
N GLY A 106 -3.90 7.26 15.10
CA GLY A 106 -4.56 6.05 14.62
C GLY A 106 -4.74 5.01 15.74
N LEU A 107 -3.76 4.87 16.64
CA LEU A 107 -3.91 3.99 17.81
C LEU A 107 -5.06 4.43 18.71
N VAL A 108 -5.19 5.74 18.98
CA VAL A 108 -6.33 6.30 19.71
C VAL A 108 -7.63 6.02 18.98
N VAL A 109 -7.68 6.21 17.66
CA VAL A 109 -8.87 5.91 16.84
C VAL A 109 -9.23 4.42 16.92
N ASN A 110 -8.26 3.50 16.78
CA ASN A 110 -8.53 2.07 16.89
C ASN A 110 -9.07 1.70 18.28
N ILE A 111 -8.46 2.21 19.35
CA ILE A 111 -8.93 2.02 20.73
C ILE A 111 -10.35 2.54 20.89
N VAL A 112 -10.65 3.76 20.42
CA VAL A 112 -12.00 4.34 20.49
C VAL A 112 -12.99 3.47 19.73
N MET A 113 -12.66 3.03 18.51
CA MET A 113 -13.53 2.19 17.70
C MET A 113 -13.81 0.83 18.37
N LEU A 114 -12.80 0.23 18.98
CA LEU A 114 -12.95 -0.97 19.80
C LEU A 114 -13.90 -0.67 20.95
N LEU A 115 -13.65 0.38 21.73
CA LEU A 115 -14.47 0.75 22.88
C LEU A 115 -15.95 0.96 22.51
N THR A 116 -16.23 1.60 21.38
CA THR A 116 -17.58 1.86 20.86
C THR A 116 -18.22 0.66 20.13
N ASN A 117 -17.50 -0.45 19.98
CA ASN A 117 -17.87 -1.64 19.20
C ASN A 117 -18.15 -1.31 17.73
N THR A 118 -17.42 -0.36 17.15
CA THR A 118 -17.47 -0.05 15.71
C THR A 118 -16.43 -0.81 14.90
N THR A 119 -15.50 -1.49 15.58
CA THR A 119 -14.64 -2.54 14.99
C THR A 119 -14.43 -3.70 15.96
N GLN A 120 -14.10 -4.87 15.42
CA GLN A 120 -13.60 -6.04 16.16
C GLN A 120 -12.10 -6.28 15.95
N THR A 121 -11.49 -5.56 15.01
CA THR A 121 -10.08 -5.71 14.68
C THR A 121 -9.23 -4.80 15.54
N VAL A 122 -8.24 -5.39 16.19
CA VAL A 122 -7.12 -4.68 16.79
C VAL A 122 -6.05 -4.57 15.71
N ASN A 123 -5.79 -3.37 15.18
CA ASN A 123 -4.73 -3.21 14.20
C ASN A 123 -3.38 -3.14 14.91
N VAL A 124 -2.65 -4.26 14.87
CA VAL A 124 -1.33 -4.37 15.48
C VAL A 124 -0.21 -4.03 14.51
N ASP A 125 -0.51 -3.96 13.22
CA ASP A 125 0.45 -3.54 12.23
C ASP A 125 0.55 -2.02 12.17
N ILE A 126 1.50 -1.47 12.93
CA ILE A 126 1.72 -0.02 13.00
C ILE A 126 2.37 0.48 11.71
N TRP A 127 3.06 -0.39 10.96
CA TRP A 127 3.67 0.03 9.70
C TRP A 127 2.62 0.47 8.70
N ASP A 128 1.53 -0.29 8.57
CA ASP A 128 0.41 -0.02 7.65
C ASP A 128 -0.23 1.36 7.79
N TYR A 129 0.05 2.09 8.87
CA TYR A 129 -0.46 3.44 9.10
C TYR A 129 0.11 4.43 8.08
N TRP A 130 1.19 4.06 7.38
CA TRP A 130 1.71 4.83 6.24
C TRP A 130 0.65 5.03 5.16
N HIS A 131 -0.26 4.08 4.95
CA HIS A 131 -1.34 4.21 3.98
C HIS A 131 -2.30 5.36 4.33
N PHE A 132 -2.64 5.48 5.61
CA PHE A 132 -3.47 6.57 6.12
C PHE A 132 -2.71 7.89 6.04
N ALA A 133 -1.42 7.87 6.41
CA ALA A 133 -0.53 9.00 6.30
C ALA A 133 -0.42 9.51 4.87
N PHE A 134 -0.33 8.62 3.87
CA PHE A 134 -0.23 8.96 2.46
C PHE A 134 -1.45 9.75 2.00
N SER A 135 -2.65 9.17 2.18
CA SER A 135 -3.90 9.85 1.81
C SER A 135 -4.07 11.19 2.54
N GLY A 136 -3.73 11.25 3.82
CA GLY A 136 -3.80 12.47 4.62
C GLY A 136 -2.77 13.52 4.19
N ALA A 137 -1.55 13.12 3.85
CA ALA A 137 -0.50 14.02 3.36
C ALA A 137 -0.92 14.68 2.04
N LEU A 138 -1.47 13.89 1.11
CA LEU A 138 -1.98 14.43 -0.15
C LEU A 138 -3.16 15.40 0.06
N VAL A 139 -4.09 15.08 0.97
CA VAL A 139 -5.18 16.01 1.34
C VAL A 139 -4.63 17.28 2.00
N ALA A 140 -3.62 17.16 2.87
CA ALA A 140 -2.99 18.32 3.51
C ALA A 140 -2.35 19.26 2.49
N ILE A 141 -1.67 18.70 1.47
CA ILE A 141 -1.08 19.47 0.38
C ILE A 141 -2.17 20.11 -0.48
N LEU A 142 -3.17 19.33 -0.89
CA LEU A 142 -4.28 19.80 -1.74
C LEU A 142 -5.05 20.95 -1.09
N THR A 143 -5.30 20.86 0.21
CA THR A 143 -6.11 21.83 0.96
C THR A 143 -5.28 22.89 1.70
N ASN A 144 -3.96 22.79 1.63
CA ASN A 144 -3.00 23.58 2.41
C ASN A 144 -3.32 23.57 3.93
N SER A 145 -3.77 22.42 4.45
CA SER A 145 -4.24 22.26 5.82
C SER A 145 -3.90 20.89 6.40
N VAL A 146 -2.90 20.85 7.28
CA VAL A 146 -2.51 19.62 8.00
C VAL A 146 -3.69 19.03 8.77
N MET A 147 -4.55 19.87 9.36
CA MET A 147 -5.73 19.42 10.09
C MET A 147 -6.69 18.62 9.20
N TYR A 148 -6.91 19.09 7.96
CA TYR A 148 -7.79 18.39 7.01
C TYR A 148 -7.17 17.06 6.60
N GLY A 149 -5.86 17.03 6.39
CA GLY A 149 -5.12 15.81 6.12
C GLY A 149 -5.24 14.78 7.24
N VAL A 150 -5.09 15.20 8.49
CA VAL A 150 -5.23 14.32 9.67
C VAL A 150 -6.65 13.76 9.78
N ILE A 151 -7.68 14.60 9.60
CA ILE A 151 -9.08 14.15 9.65
C ILE A 151 -9.37 13.16 8.51
N ALA A 152 -8.87 13.44 7.29
CA ALA A 152 -9.01 12.53 6.16
C ALA A 152 -8.33 11.18 6.40
N ALA A 153 -7.12 11.18 6.98
CA ALA A 153 -6.41 9.96 7.36
C ALA A 153 -7.19 9.14 8.41
N VAL A 154 -7.81 9.80 9.40
CA VAL A 154 -8.69 9.15 10.37
C VAL A 154 -9.90 8.50 9.70
N PHE A 155 -10.53 9.18 8.73
CA PHE A 155 -11.64 8.59 7.97
C PHE A 155 -11.18 7.42 7.10
N ASN A 156 -10.01 7.50 6.47
CA ASN A 156 -9.41 6.38 5.76
C ASN A 156 -9.26 5.17 6.68
N MET A 157 -8.65 5.37 7.85
CA MET A 157 -8.47 4.33 8.84
C MET A 157 -9.80 3.70 9.26
N ILE A 158 -10.83 4.50 9.56
CA ILE A 158 -12.17 3.99 9.94
C ILE A 158 -12.74 3.08 8.84
N ILE A 159 -12.64 3.49 7.57
CA ILE A 159 -13.14 2.72 6.42
C ILE A 159 -12.38 1.40 6.33
N ILE A 160 -11.04 1.43 6.39
CA ILE A 160 -10.18 0.25 6.27
C ILE A 160 -10.40 -0.72 7.43
N MET A 161 -10.56 -0.24 8.66
CA MET A 161 -10.87 -1.08 9.82
C MET A 161 -12.20 -1.82 9.66
N VAL A 162 -13.23 -1.13 9.15
CA VAL A 162 -14.52 -1.76 8.85
C VAL A 162 -14.37 -2.81 7.73
N LEU A 163 -13.60 -2.51 6.67
CA LEU A 163 -13.35 -3.47 5.59
C LEU A 163 -12.57 -4.70 6.09
N GLY A 164 -11.59 -4.52 6.98
CA GLY A 164 -10.90 -5.62 7.66
C GLY A 164 -11.89 -6.55 8.36
N ASP A 165 -12.80 -6.00 9.18
CA ASP A 165 -13.78 -6.82 9.89
C ASP A 165 -14.77 -7.57 8.97
N ILE A 166 -15.16 -6.96 7.84
CA ILE A 166 -16.07 -7.59 6.86
C ILE A 166 -15.34 -8.73 6.14
N THR A 167 -14.06 -8.55 5.85
CA THR A 167 -13.26 -9.48 5.06
C THR A 167 -12.62 -10.59 5.90
N ALA A 168 -12.50 -10.42 7.21
CA ALA A 168 -11.89 -11.39 8.12
C ALA A 168 -12.40 -12.83 7.93
N PRO A 169 -13.71 -13.14 7.80
CA PRO A 169 -14.15 -14.52 7.59
C PRO A 169 -13.66 -15.16 6.28
N TYR A 170 -13.42 -14.34 5.25
CA TYR A 170 -12.86 -14.82 3.98
C TYR A 170 -11.35 -15.13 4.15
N VAL A 171 -10.64 -14.29 4.90
CA VAL A 171 -9.22 -14.48 5.23
C VAL A 171 -9.03 -15.73 6.08
N GLU A 172 -9.78 -15.86 7.18
CA GLU A 172 -9.73 -17.03 8.08
C GLU A 172 -9.88 -18.33 7.29
N LYS A 173 -10.86 -18.38 6.37
CA LYS A 173 -11.12 -19.57 5.56
C LYS A 173 -10.07 -19.82 4.47
N SER A 174 -9.55 -18.77 3.83
CA SER A 174 -8.64 -18.90 2.70
C SER A 174 -7.19 -19.12 3.11
N LEU A 175 -6.77 -18.55 4.24
CA LEU A 175 -5.39 -18.66 4.74
C LEU A 175 -5.25 -19.66 5.89
N ASP A 176 -6.35 -20.22 6.38
CA ASP A 176 -6.38 -21.11 7.56
C ASP A 176 -5.80 -20.44 8.83
N LEU A 177 -6.09 -19.14 8.98
CA LEU A 177 -5.61 -18.29 10.07
C LEU A 177 -6.80 -17.77 10.90
N PRO A 178 -7.30 -18.55 11.88
CA PRO A 178 -8.43 -18.14 12.70
C PRO A 178 -8.08 -16.92 13.55
N GLY A 179 -9.02 -15.97 13.67
CA GLY A 179 -8.85 -14.75 14.45
C GLY A 179 -8.01 -13.68 13.76
N VAL A 180 -7.69 -13.82 12.47
CA VAL A 180 -6.89 -12.83 11.71
C VAL A 180 -7.78 -11.97 10.81
N SER A 181 -7.45 -10.67 10.76
CA SER A 181 -8.04 -9.66 9.89
C SER A 181 -6.91 -8.92 9.16
N LEU A 182 -7.22 -8.32 8.01
CA LEU A 182 -6.25 -7.58 7.18
C LEU A 182 -6.68 -6.12 7.01
N PRO A 183 -6.54 -5.26 8.02
CA PRO A 183 -6.81 -3.82 7.93
C PRO A 183 -5.69 -3.06 7.17
N HIS A 184 -5.19 -3.65 6.08
CA HIS A 184 -4.10 -3.14 5.25
C HIS A 184 -4.64 -2.19 4.17
N GLY A 185 -4.14 -0.95 4.12
CA GLY A 185 -4.70 0.16 3.35
C GLY A 185 -4.81 -0.08 1.84
N PHE A 186 -3.82 -0.77 1.26
CA PHE A 186 -3.85 -1.10 -0.17
C PHE A 186 -4.84 -2.23 -0.47
N THR A 187 -4.68 -3.37 0.20
CA THR A 187 -5.45 -4.58 -0.09
C THR A 187 -6.93 -4.41 0.20
N ALA A 188 -7.27 -3.81 1.34
CA ALA A 188 -8.67 -3.62 1.73
C ALA A 188 -9.40 -2.64 0.81
N ALA A 189 -8.71 -1.67 0.20
CA ALA A 189 -9.33 -0.76 -0.77
C ALA A 189 -9.92 -1.46 -2.00
N TYR A 190 -9.38 -2.62 -2.41
CA TYR A 190 -9.92 -3.40 -3.53
C TYR A 190 -11.01 -4.39 -3.12
N ALA A 191 -11.23 -4.63 -1.82
CA ALA A 191 -12.24 -5.57 -1.36
C ALA A 191 -13.67 -5.18 -1.80
N PRO A 192 -14.12 -3.91 -1.69
CA PRO A 192 -15.43 -3.49 -2.22
C PRO A 192 -15.58 -3.72 -3.72
N ILE A 193 -14.52 -3.45 -4.50
CA ILE A 193 -14.49 -3.66 -5.95
C ILE A 193 -14.66 -5.16 -6.24
N ALA A 194 -13.91 -6.01 -5.56
CA ALA A 194 -14.02 -7.45 -5.71
C ALA A 194 -15.42 -7.97 -5.34
N MET A 195 -16.02 -7.49 -4.25
CA MET A 195 -17.37 -7.89 -3.83
C MET A 195 -18.42 -7.47 -4.88
N LEU A 196 -18.31 -6.25 -5.41
CA LEU A 196 -19.20 -5.74 -6.43
C LEU A 196 -19.11 -6.56 -7.72
N PHE A 197 -17.91 -6.75 -8.25
CA PHE A 197 -17.70 -7.51 -9.48
C PHE A 197 -18.07 -8.98 -9.32
N ASN A 198 -17.77 -9.59 -8.18
CA ASN A 198 -18.18 -10.96 -7.90
C ASN A 198 -19.70 -11.13 -7.93
N LYS A 199 -20.45 -10.14 -7.41
CA LYS A 199 -21.91 -10.10 -7.50
C LYS A 199 -22.41 -9.91 -8.93
N ILE A 200 -21.73 -9.08 -9.73
CA ILE A 200 -22.04 -8.91 -11.17
C ILE A 200 -21.84 -10.24 -11.91
N PHE A 201 -20.73 -10.93 -11.68
CA PHE A 201 -20.48 -12.24 -12.29
C PHE A 201 -21.53 -13.28 -11.90
N ASP A 202 -21.98 -13.29 -10.64
CA ASP A 202 -23.05 -14.19 -10.19
C ASP A 202 -24.42 -13.87 -10.81
N ALA A 203 -24.64 -12.65 -11.28
CA ALA A 203 -25.88 -12.25 -11.94
C ALA A 203 -25.94 -12.67 -13.43
N ILE A 204 -24.80 -12.97 -14.07
CA ILE A 204 -24.72 -13.29 -15.50
C ILE A 204 -24.72 -14.82 -15.69
N PRO A 205 -25.79 -15.44 -16.25
CA PRO A 205 -25.96 -16.91 -16.28
C PRO A 205 -24.84 -17.70 -16.96
N GLY A 206 -24.15 -17.12 -17.95
CA GLY A 206 -22.99 -17.75 -18.62
C GLY A 206 -21.68 -17.59 -17.82
N VAL A 207 -21.42 -16.38 -17.33
CA VAL A 207 -20.17 -16.04 -16.62
C VAL A 207 -20.13 -16.67 -15.22
N ARG A 208 -21.29 -16.78 -14.56
CA ARG A 208 -21.41 -17.38 -13.22
C ARG A 208 -20.79 -18.77 -13.15
N ASN A 209 -20.95 -19.56 -14.21
CA ASN A 209 -20.54 -20.96 -14.29
C ASN A 209 -19.07 -21.15 -14.71
N ILE A 210 -18.37 -20.09 -15.09
CA ILE A 210 -16.94 -20.17 -15.43
C ILE A 210 -16.17 -20.36 -14.12
N ASN A 211 -15.63 -21.55 -13.91
CA ASN A 211 -14.75 -21.86 -12.79
C ASN A 211 -13.40 -22.38 -13.29
N ILE A 212 -12.39 -21.52 -13.25
CA ILE A 212 -11.02 -21.88 -13.59
C ILE A 212 -10.24 -22.03 -12.29
N SER A 213 -9.81 -23.25 -11.98
CA SER A 213 -8.92 -23.49 -10.84
C SER A 213 -7.50 -23.03 -11.17
N THR A 214 -6.84 -22.44 -10.18
CA THR A 214 -5.47 -21.92 -10.30
C THR A 214 -4.39 -22.99 -10.22
N GLU A 215 -4.73 -24.24 -9.87
CA GLU A 215 -3.78 -25.34 -9.73
C GLU A 215 -2.99 -25.56 -11.03
N LYS A 216 -3.66 -25.48 -12.19
CA LYS A 216 -3.03 -25.60 -13.51
C LYS A 216 -2.16 -24.40 -13.90
N LEU A 217 -2.39 -23.23 -13.32
CA LEU A 217 -1.56 -22.04 -13.51
C LEU A 217 -0.30 -22.12 -12.64
N GLN A 218 -0.42 -22.58 -11.40
CA GLN A 218 0.71 -22.72 -10.48
C GLN A 218 1.79 -23.68 -11.00
N GLU A 219 1.40 -24.84 -11.56
CA GLU A 219 2.34 -25.86 -12.07
C GLU A 219 3.21 -25.37 -13.24
N LYS A 220 2.74 -24.37 -14.01
CA LYS A 220 3.45 -23.88 -15.21
C LYS A 220 4.37 -22.69 -14.97
N PHE A 221 4.19 -21.94 -13.89
CA PHE A 221 4.82 -20.62 -13.72
C PHE A 221 5.78 -20.51 -12.53
N GLY A 222 6.07 -21.60 -11.81
CA GLY A 222 6.86 -21.61 -10.58
C GLY A 222 8.14 -20.75 -10.60
N VAL A 223 9.12 -21.08 -11.45
CA VAL A 223 10.42 -20.36 -11.50
C VAL A 223 10.31 -18.98 -12.16
N PHE A 224 9.37 -18.81 -13.09
CA PHE A 224 9.19 -17.53 -13.81
C PHE A 224 8.58 -16.42 -12.97
N GLY A 225 8.10 -16.75 -11.76
CA GLY A 225 7.46 -15.80 -10.87
C GLY A 225 8.35 -15.14 -9.84
N GLU A 226 9.62 -15.52 -9.74
CA GLU A 226 10.51 -14.88 -8.78
C GLU A 226 10.83 -13.44 -9.24
N PRO A 227 10.96 -12.48 -8.31
CA PRO A 227 11.24 -11.08 -8.63
C PRO A 227 12.44 -10.89 -9.56
N ILE A 228 13.47 -11.72 -9.43
CA ILE A 228 14.67 -11.69 -10.28
C ILE A 228 14.36 -12.01 -11.75
N PHE A 229 13.51 -13.02 -12.02
CA PHE A 229 13.13 -13.40 -13.38
C PHE A 229 12.22 -12.35 -13.99
N VAL A 230 11.25 -11.86 -13.21
CA VAL A 230 10.35 -10.78 -13.63
C VAL A 230 11.15 -9.54 -14.04
N GLY A 231 12.07 -9.09 -13.18
CA GLY A 231 12.88 -7.90 -13.47
C GLY A 231 13.81 -8.10 -14.67
N SER A 232 14.40 -9.29 -14.80
CA SER A 232 15.24 -9.63 -15.96
C SER A 232 14.46 -9.59 -17.28
N ILE A 233 13.29 -10.24 -17.32
CA ILE A 233 12.44 -10.31 -18.51
C ILE A 233 11.96 -8.90 -18.90
N LEU A 234 11.50 -8.12 -17.92
CA LEU A 234 11.07 -6.74 -18.15
C LEU A 234 12.21 -5.88 -18.68
N GLY A 235 13.42 -5.99 -18.13
CA GLY A 235 14.56 -5.22 -18.64
C GLY A 235 14.98 -5.62 -20.05
N VAL A 236 14.84 -6.90 -20.42
CA VAL A 236 15.02 -7.33 -21.82
C VAL A 236 13.98 -6.67 -22.72
N PHE A 237 12.69 -6.77 -22.37
CA PHE A 237 11.61 -6.18 -23.17
C PHE A 237 11.75 -4.67 -23.32
N ILE A 238 11.95 -3.96 -22.21
CA ILE A 238 12.12 -2.50 -22.19
C ILE A 238 13.36 -2.11 -22.99
N GLY A 239 14.49 -2.80 -22.84
CA GLY A 239 15.71 -2.51 -23.59
C GLY A 239 15.54 -2.68 -25.09
N ILE A 240 14.82 -3.71 -25.53
CA ILE A 240 14.50 -3.92 -26.95
C ILE A 240 13.58 -2.81 -27.47
N LEU A 241 12.56 -2.43 -26.71
CA LEU A 241 11.63 -1.35 -27.08
C LEU A 241 12.33 0.02 -27.12
N ALA A 242 13.24 0.28 -26.19
CA ALA A 242 14.13 1.45 -26.19
C ALA A 242 15.15 1.40 -27.35
N GLY A 243 15.28 0.25 -28.03
CA GLY A 243 16.20 0.01 -29.14
C GLY A 243 17.66 0.10 -28.76
N TYR A 244 17.99 -0.39 -27.57
CA TYR A 244 19.37 -0.59 -27.13
C TYR A 244 20.04 -1.73 -27.91
N ASP A 245 21.37 -1.72 -27.94
CA ASP A 245 22.15 -2.84 -28.45
C ASP A 245 22.11 -4.03 -27.47
N VAL A 246 22.62 -5.20 -27.90
CA VAL A 246 22.58 -6.43 -27.07
C VAL A 246 23.20 -6.20 -25.69
N LYS A 247 24.30 -5.43 -25.63
CA LYS A 247 24.95 -5.08 -24.36
C LYS A 247 24.01 -4.26 -23.47
N GLY A 248 23.41 -3.19 -23.99
CA GLY A 248 22.48 -2.34 -23.25
C GLY A 248 21.24 -3.10 -22.78
N VAL A 249 20.67 -3.97 -23.61
CA VAL A 249 19.54 -4.84 -23.25
C VAL A 249 19.89 -5.75 -22.06
N LEU A 250 21.03 -6.43 -22.12
CA LEU A 250 21.46 -7.33 -21.06
C LEU A 250 21.82 -6.58 -19.77
N THR A 251 22.46 -5.42 -19.87
CA THR A 251 22.74 -4.55 -18.70
C THR A 251 21.45 -4.11 -18.04
N LEU A 252 20.46 -3.65 -18.82
CA LEU A 252 19.17 -3.23 -18.29
C LEU A 252 18.44 -4.40 -17.61
N ALA A 253 18.43 -5.58 -18.22
CA ALA A 253 17.86 -6.80 -17.63
C ALA A 253 18.41 -7.08 -16.23
N ILE A 254 19.73 -7.08 -16.06
CA ILE A 254 20.36 -7.33 -14.75
C ILE A 254 20.09 -6.19 -13.76
N SER A 255 20.10 -4.92 -14.21
CA SER A 255 19.77 -3.78 -13.34
C SER A 255 18.35 -3.88 -12.80
N LEU A 256 17.35 -4.14 -13.65
CA LEU A 256 15.96 -4.22 -13.22
C LEU A 256 15.69 -5.46 -12.36
N ALA A 257 16.37 -6.58 -12.65
CA ALA A 257 16.36 -7.76 -11.77
C ALA A 257 16.91 -7.44 -10.37
N ALA A 258 18.02 -6.70 -10.29
CA ALA A 258 18.61 -6.29 -9.03
C ALA A 258 17.64 -5.39 -8.24
N VAL A 259 16.95 -4.46 -8.90
CA VAL A 259 15.99 -3.57 -8.22
C VAL A 259 14.86 -4.36 -7.56
N LEU A 260 14.23 -5.29 -8.29
CA LEU A 260 13.13 -6.10 -7.75
C LEU A 260 13.56 -7.07 -6.64
N VAL A 261 14.87 -7.31 -6.46
CA VAL A 261 15.42 -8.08 -5.34
C VAL A 261 15.85 -7.18 -4.18
N LEU A 262 16.44 -6.02 -4.47
CA LEU A 262 17.02 -5.14 -3.45
C LEU A 262 15.98 -4.28 -2.75
N ILE A 263 14.97 -3.75 -3.45
CA ILE A 263 13.90 -2.94 -2.83
C ILE A 263 13.22 -3.70 -1.69
N PRO A 264 12.74 -4.95 -1.87
CA PRO A 264 12.13 -5.71 -0.77
C PRO A 264 13.09 -5.96 0.41
N LYS A 265 14.38 -6.18 0.14
CA LYS A 265 15.38 -6.39 1.20
C LYS A 265 15.63 -5.14 2.02
N MET A 266 15.67 -3.97 1.38
CA MET A 266 15.83 -2.70 2.10
C MET A 266 14.56 -2.33 2.86
N ALA A 267 13.39 -2.64 2.31
CA ALA A 267 12.11 -2.48 3.00
C ALA A 267 11.98 -3.39 4.23
N ALA A 268 12.51 -4.62 4.17
CA ALA A 268 12.53 -5.53 5.31
C ALA A 268 13.31 -4.95 6.51
N LEU A 269 14.39 -4.19 6.26
CA LEU A 269 15.11 -3.48 7.33
C LEU A 269 14.24 -2.40 8.00
N LEU A 270 13.36 -1.73 7.23
CA LEU A 270 12.40 -0.77 7.80
C LEU A 270 11.41 -1.48 8.74
N MET A 271 10.90 -2.63 8.31
CA MET A 271 10.00 -3.47 9.12
C MET A 271 10.67 -3.99 10.38
N GLU A 272 11.91 -4.47 10.29
CA GLU A 272 12.68 -4.97 11.43
C GLU A 272 12.80 -3.95 12.58
N GLY A 273 12.93 -2.66 12.26
CA GLY A 273 12.97 -1.61 13.27
C GLY A 273 11.62 -1.36 13.94
N LEU A 274 10.51 -1.73 13.30
CA LEU A 274 9.16 -1.48 13.80
C LEU A 274 8.55 -2.65 14.56
N ILE A 275 8.98 -3.88 14.27
CA ILE A 275 8.53 -5.09 14.97
C ILE A 275 8.50 -4.91 16.50
N PRO A 276 9.55 -4.40 17.18
CA PRO A 276 9.53 -4.25 18.64
C PRO A 276 8.43 -3.33 19.17
N ILE A 277 8.00 -2.37 18.35
CA ILE A 277 6.93 -1.41 18.68
C ILE A 277 5.57 -2.07 18.44
N SER A 278 5.42 -2.74 17.30
CA SER A 278 4.21 -3.51 16.96
C SER A 278 3.93 -4.62 17.98
N ASP A 279 4.95 -5.35 18.43
CA ASP A 279 4.82 -6.39 19.46
C ASP A 279 4.35 -5.79 20.80
N ALA A 280 4.97 -4.70 21.26
CA ALA A 280 4.59 -4.05 22.52
C ALA A 280 3.16 -3.48 22.49
N ALA A 281 2.74 -2.92 21.36
CA ALA A 281 1.37 -2.45 21.16
C ALA A 281 0.37 -3.63 21.11
N SER A 282 0.74 -4.72 20.44
CA SER A 282 -0.04 -5.96 20.38
C SER A 282 -0.29 -6.53 21.77
N GLU A 283 0.76 -6.71 22.57
CA GLU A 283 0.68 -7.24 23.92
C GLU A 283 -0.23 -6.39 24.80
N TYR A 284 -0.06 -5.06 24.76
CA TYR A 284 -0.90 -4.13 25.51
C TYR A 284 -2.39 -4.27 25.16
N ILE A 285 -2.73 -4.34 23.88
CA ILE A 285 -4.14 -4.44 23.47
C ILE A 285 -4.69 -5.83 23.78
N GLN A 286 -3.91 -6.90 23.56
CA GLN A 286 -4.33 -8.24 23.92
C GLN A 286 -4.60 -8.34 25.42
N GLU A 287 -3.76 -7.83 26.31
CA GLU A 287 -3.97 -7.87 27.76
C GLU A 287 -5.22 -7.11 28.22
N ASN A 288 -5.47 -5.93 27.65
CA ASN A 288 -6.54 -5.05 28.11
C ASN A 288 -7.92 -5.36 27.49
N PHE A 289 -7.98 -6.16 26.41
CA PHE A 289 -9.23 -6.43 25.68
C PHE A 289 -9.65 -7.91 25.64
N LYS A 290 -9.00 -8.83 26.38
CA LYS A 290 -9.33 -10.29 26.44
C LYS A 290 -10.80 -10.62 26.74
N ASN A 291 -11.51 -9.73 27.44
CA ASN A 291 -12.88 -9.97 27.91
C ASN A 291 -13.98 -9.53 26.92
N ARG A 292 -13.63 -9.14 25.69
CA ARG A 292 -14.60 -8.74 24.66
C ARG A 292 -14.72 -9.79 23.57
N GLY A 293 -15.88 -10.47 23.51
CA GLY A 293 -16.39 -11.28 22.38
C GLY A 293 -15.37 -11.84 21.35
N LYS A 294 -15.74 -11.86 20.06
CA LYS A 294 -14.81 -12.20 18.97
C LYS A 294 -13.99 -10.94 18.65
N ILE A 295 -12.68 -11.00 18.85
CA ILE A 295 -11.69 -10.00 18.42
C ILE A 295 -10.83 -10.61 17.32
N TYR A 296 -10.49 -9.80 16.33
CA TYR A 296 -9.50 -10.14 15.31
C TYR A 296 -8.19 -9.42 15.58
N ILE A 297 -7.08 -10.09 15.28
CA ILE A 297 -5.75 -9.47 15.21
C ILE A 297 -5.55 -9.01 13.76
N GLY A 298 -5.38 -7.70 13.60
CA GLY A 298 -5.17 -7.04 12.32
C GLY A 298 -3.70 -7.02 11.94
N LEU A 299 -3.36 -7.66 10.83
CA LEU A 299 -1.98 -7.83 10.34
C LEU A 299 -1.83 -7.29 8.90
N ASP A 300 -0.58 -7.05 8.46
CA ASP A 300 -0.25 -6.80 7.05
C ASP A 300 -0.70 -7.97 6.17
N SER A 301 -1.10 -7.63 4.94
CA SER A 301 -1.47 -8.60 3.90
C SER A 301 -0.34 -9.50 3.44
N ALA A 302 0.92 -9.20 3.78
CA ALA A 302 2.11 -9.98 3.50
C ALA A 302 1.94 -11.45 3.89
N ILE A 303 1.19 -11.72 4.97
CA ILE A 303 0.90 -13.09 5.43
C ILE A 303 0.15 -13.94 4.40
N GLY A 304 -0.62 -13.31 3.49
CA GLY A 304 -1.42 -13.98 2.47
C GLY A 304 -0.84 -13.92 1.06
N VAL A 305 0.26 -13.19 0.87
CA VAL A 305 0.91 -13.01 -0.45
C VAL A 305 1.40 -14.33 -1.01
N GLY A 306 2.00 -15.18 -0.17
CA GLY A 306 2.54 -16.48 -0.57
C GLY A 306 1.48 -17.50 -0.97
N HIS A 307 0.19 -17.17 -0.83
CA HIS A 307 -0.88 -18.09 -1.19
C HIS A 307 -0.82 -18.43 -2.70
N PRO A 308 -0.83 -19.71 -3.10
CA PRO A 308 -0.56 -20.09 -4.48
C PRO A 308 -1.49 -19.47 -5.54
N VAL A 309 -2.77 -19.34 -5.21
CA VAL A 309 -3.79 -18.68 -6.05
C VAL A 309 -3.40 -17.22 -6.32
N THR A 310 -3.04 -16.49 -5.25
CA THR A 310 -2.63 -15.08 -5.27
C THR A 310 -1.41 -14.90 -6.17
N MET A 311 -0.40 -15.73 -5.97
CA MET A 311 0.81 -15.72 -6.78
C MET A 311 0.50 -15.98 -8.25
N ALA A 312 -0.21 -17.07 -8.56
CA ALA A 312 -0.51 -17.47 -9.93
C ALA A 312 -1.23 -16.37 -10.73
N ILE A 313 -2.21 -15.70 -10.12
CA ILE A 313 -2.95 -14.60 -10.76
C ILE A 313 -2.03 -13.39 -10.97
N SER A 314 -1.22 -13.07 -9.97
CA SER A 314 -0.30 -11.92 -10.02
C SER A 314 0.73 -12.09 -11.13
N LEU A 315 1.24 -13.30 -11.36
CA LEU A 315 2.18 -13.58 -12.45
C LEU A 315 1.62 -13.28 -13.83
N VAL A 316 0.32 -13.49 -14.04
CA VAL A 316 -0.35 -13.13 -15.29
C VAL A 316 -0.51 -11.61 -15.40
N LEU A 317 -0.77 -10.93 -14.28
CA LEU A 317 -1.12 -9.51 -14.27
C LEU A 317 0.09 -8.57 -14.25
N VAL A 318 1.25 -9.02 -13.79
CA VAL A 318 2.51 -8.25 -13.86
C VAL A 318 2.84 -7.80 -15.30
N PRO A 319 2.99 -8.70 -16.30
CA PRO A 319 3.23 -8.26 -17.67
C PRO A 319 2.03 -7.50 -18.25
N MET A 320 0.81 -7.80 -17.80
CA MET A 320 -0.38 -7.05 -18.21
C MET A 320 -0.36 -5.61 -17.71
N ALA A 321 0.13 -5.32 -16.51
CA ALA A 321 0.24 -3.97 -15.97
C ALA A 321 1.16 -3.09 -16.84
N VAL A 322 2.31 -3.65 -17.25
CA VAL A 322 3.25 -2.98 -18.15
C VAL A 322 2.64 -2.79 -19.54
N PHE A 323 1.96 -3.81 -20.07
CA PHE A 323 1.27 -3.70 -21.34
C PHE A 323 0.18 -2.61 -21.32
N LEU A 324 -0.68 -2.62 -20.29
CA LEU A 324 -1.71 -1.61 -20.07
C LEU A 324 -1.12 -0.20 -19.98
N ALA A 325 0.00 -0.02 -19.28
CA ALA A 325 0.65 1.29 -19.18
C ALA A 325 1.06 1.87 -20.54
N VAL A 326 1.49 1.02 -21.47
CA VAL A 326 1.88 1.45 -22.83
C VAL A 326 0.68 1.73 -23.73
N ILE A 327 -0.41 0.97 -23.59
CA ILE A 327 -1.56 1.07 -24.51
C ILE A 327 -2.65 2.04 -24.04
N LEU A 328 -2.72 2.36 -22.74
CA LEU A 328 -3.79 3.19 -22.20
C LEU A 328 -3.57 4.66 -22.57
N PRO A 329 -4.52 5.30 -23.28
CA PRO A 329 -4.37 6.68 -23.72
C PRO A 329 -4.38 7.64 -22.53
N GLY A 330 -3.42 8.56 -22.46
CA GLY A 330 -3.31 9.53 -21.37
C GLY A 330 -2.77 8.97 -20.05
N ASN A 331 -2.37 7.69 -20.00
CA ASN A 331 -1.59 7.19 -18.88
C ASN A 331 -0.17 7.79 -18.93
N GLN A 332 0.27 8.32 -17.79
CA GLN A 332 1.62 8.86 -17.64
C GLN A 332 2.51 8.01 -16.74
N VAL A 333 1.96 6.99 -16.09
CA VAL A 333 2.70 6.16 -15.12
C VAL A 333 3.32 4.97 -15.81
N MET A 334 4.63 4.79 -15.64
CA MET A 334 5.34 3.56 -15.99
C MET A 334 5.46 2.66 -14.75
N PRO A 335 4.70 1.55 -14.67
CA PRO A 335 4.79 0.60 -13.56
C PRO A 335 6.17 -0.04 -13.51
N PHE A 336 6.74 -0.11 -12.32
CA PHE A 336 8.05 -0.69 -12.17
C PHE A 336 8.26 -1.30 -10.79
N ALA A 337 8.58 -0.49 -9.77
CA ALA A 337 9.00 -1.00 -8.48
C ALA A 337 7.86 -1.73 -7.74
N ASP A 338 6.61 -1.29 -7.94
CA ASP A 338 5.43 -1.93 -7.36
C ASP A 338 4.90 -3.10 -8.17
N LEU A 339 5.53 -3.51 -9.28
CA LEU A 339 5.13 -4.74 -9.96
C LEU A 339 5.24 -5.95 -9.03
N ALA A 340 6.21 -5.93 -8.10
CA ALA A 340 6.37 -6.96 -7.08
C ALA A 340 5.26 -6.96 -6.00
N THR A 341 4.44 -5.91 -5.91
CA THR A 341 3.36 -5.79 -4.91
C THR A 341 1.98 -6.13 -5.43
N ILE A 342 1.83 -6.41 -6.73
CA ILE A 342 0.58 -6.92 -7.32
C ILE A 342 -0.01 -8.09 -6.49
N PRO A 343 0.79 -9.03 -5.95
CA PRO A 343 0.27 -10.04 -5.01
C PRO A 343 -0.52 -9.49 -3.83
N TRP A 344 -0.11 -8.38 -3.20
CA TRP A 344 -0.83 -7.78 -2.07
C TRP A 344 -2.26 -7.42 -2.45
N MET A 345 -2.48 -6.82 -3.63
CA MET A 345 -3.81 -6.49 -4.13
C MET A 345 -4.74 -7.72 -4.16
N PHE A 346 -4.19 -8.90 -4.44
CA PHE A 346 -4.97 -10.14 -4.56
C PHE A 346 -5.25 -10.88 -3.26
N VAL A 347 -4.63 -10.48 -2.15
CA VAL A 347 -4.78 -11.16 -0.86
C VAL A 347 -6.23 -11.13 -0.36
N LEU A 348 -7.00 -10.08 -0.66
CA LEU A 348 -8.45 -10.05 -0.37
C LEU A 348 -9.33 -10.30 -1.60
N ILE A 349 -8.87 -10.01 -2.81
CA ILE A 349 -9.66 -10.31 -4.02
C ILE A 349 -9.87 -11.82 -4.16
N THR A 350 -8.81 -12.61 -3.97
CA THR A 350 -8.87 -14.06 -4.22
C THR A 350 -9.78 -14.81 -3.24
N PRO A 351 -9.80 -14.53 -1.93
CA PRO A 351 -10.80 -15.11 -1.03
C PRO A 351 -12.24 -14.69 -1.37
N ILE A 352 -12.46 -13.43 -1.77
CA ILE A 352 -13.79 -12.90 -2.10
C ILE A 352 -14.39 -13.64 -3.32
N VAL A 353 -13.58 -13.89 -4.35
CA VAL A 353 -14.01 -14.66 -5.54
C VAL A 353 -13.83 -16.18 -5.36
N ARG A 354 -13.52 -16.64 -4.15
CA ARG A 354 -13.37 -18.06 -3.78
C ARG A 354 -12.33 -18.79 -4.65
N GLY A 355 -11.21 -18.13 -4.93
CA GLY A 355 -10.10 -18.70 -5.70
C GLY A 355 -10.34 -18.84 -7.20
N ASN A 356 -11.43 -18.29 -7.74
CA ASN A 356 -11.73 -18.37 -9.16
C ASN A 356 -10.79 -17.47 -9.99
N ALA A 357 -9.91 -18.09 -10.78
CA ALA A 357 -8.89 -17.38 -11.54
C ALA A 357 -9.47 -16.42 -12.59
N PHE A 358 -10.54 -16.84 -13.28
CA PHE A 358 -11.21 -16.02 -14.30
C PHE A 358 -11.72 -14.71 -13.71
N ARG A 359 -12.45 -14.80 -12.58
CA ARG A 359 -12.99 -13.62 -11.90
C ARG A 359 -11.90 -12.71 -11.37
N ALA A 360 -10.86 -13.30 -10.76
CA ALA A 360 -9.76 -12.52 -10.20
C ALA A 360 -8.95 -11.80 -11.28
N ILE A 361 -8.64 -12.45 -12.41
CA ILE A 361 -7.91 -11.81 -13.52
C ILE A 361 -8.70 -10.64 -14.08
N ILE A 362 -10.01 -10.78 -14.32
CA ILE A 362 -10.83 -9.68 -14.83
C ILE A 362 -10.87 -8.51 -13.85
N ILE A 363 -11.10 -8.79 -12.56
CA ILE A 363 -11.05 -7.75 -11.52
C ILE A 363 -9.67 -7.09 -11.51
N GLY A 364 -8.60 -7.86 -11.63
CA GLY A 364 -7.23 -7.37 -11.73
C GLY A 364 -7.00 -6.42 -12.89
N ILE A 365 -7.39 -6.81 -14.11
CA ILE A 365 -7.26 -5.98 -15.30
C ILE A 365 -8.02 -4.66 -15.13
N VAL A 366 -9.25 -4.72 -14.62
CA VAL A 366 -10.06 -3.52 -14.37
C VAL A 366 -9.41 -2.64 -13.30
N SER A 367 -8.98 -3.23 -12.18
CA SER A 367 -8.31 -2.51 -11.08
C SER A 367 -7.01 -1.86 -11.53
N LEU A 368 -6.18 -2.54 -12.32
CA LEU A 368 -4.95 -1.98 -12.87
C LEU A 368 -5.24 -0.88 -13.89
N THR A 369 -6.22 -1.09 -14.78
CA THR A 369 -6.60 -0.09 -15.79
C THR A 369 -7.07 1.20 -15.13
N VAL A 370 -7.99 1.10 -14.17
CA VAL A 370 -8.47 2.27 -13.42
C VAL A 370 -7.31 2.84 -12.60
N GLY A 371 -6.57 2.00 -11.89
CA GLY A 371 -5.46 2.39 -11.04
C GLY A 371 -4.40 3.22 -11.76
N LEU A 372 -4.03 2.87 -13.00
CA LEU A 372 -3.08 3.64 -13.80
C LEU A 372 -3.56 5.09 -14.07
N TYR A 373 -4.86 5.27 -14.32
CA TYR A 373 -5.44 6.61 -14.44
C TYR A 373 -5.43 7.36 -13.11
N LEU A 374 -5.74 6.69 -12.00
CA LEU A 374 -5.70 7.31 -10.67
C LEU A 374 -4.27 7.72 -10.30
N ALA A 375 -3.30 6.86 -10.60
CA ALA A 375 -1.89 7.08 -10.34
C ALA A 375 -1.31 8.21 -11.20
N THR A 376 -1.77 8.33 -12.45
CA THR A 376 -1.45 9.46 -13.34
C THR A 376 -1.99 10.75 -12.74
N ASP A 377 -3.24 10.74 -12.32
CA ASP A 377 -3.93 11.90 -11.77
C ASP A 377 -3.32 12.38 -10.43
N LEU A 378 -2.86 11.47 -9.56
CA LEU A 378 -2.23 11.82 -8.28
C LEU A 378 -0.72 12.10 -8.37
N ALA A 379 -0.05 11.76 -9.48
CA ALA A 379 1.40 11.91 -9.62
C ALA A 379 1.92 13.33 -9.27
N PRO A 380 1.25 14.44 -9.65
CA PRO A 380 1.70 15.79 -9.27
C PRO A 380 1.65 16.05 -7.75
N LEU A 381 0.60 15.58 -7.07
CA LEU A 381 0.47 15.73 -5.62
C LEU A 381 1.51 14.87 -4.89
N MET A 382 1.74 13.65 -5.37
CA MET A 382 2.78 12.77 -4.83
C MET A 382 4.19 13.35 -5.01
N THR A 383 4.47 13.93 -6.18
CA THR A 383 5.74 14.63 -6.47
C THR A 383 5.94 15.85 -5.55
N SER A 384 4.86 16.58 -5.29
CA SER A 384 4.88 17.69 -4.32
C SER A 384 5.13 17.19 -2.90
N ALA A 385 4.50 16.09 -2.50
CA ALA A 385 4.73 15.47 -1.19
C ALA A 385 6.18 15.04 -1.00
N ALA A 386 6.78 14.43 -2.03
CA ALA A 386 8.17 14.02 -2.02
C ALA A 386 9.12 15.22 -1.88
N SER A 387 8.86 16.28 -2.64
CA SER A 387 9.65 17.52 -2.59
C SER A 387 9.58 18.18 -1.21
N ASN A 388 8.39 18.20 -0.59
CA ASN A 388 8.17 18.81 0.73
C ASN A 388 8.93 18.11 1.86
N VAL A 389 9.28 16.83 1.70
CA VAL A 389 10.02 16.06 2.71
C VAL A 389 11.50 15.88 2.36
N GLY A 390 11.97 16.54 1.30
CA GLY A 390 13.36 16.43 0.82
C GLY A 390 13.70 15.05 0.25
N PHE A 391 12.72 14.34 -0.32
CA PHE A 391 12.97 13.08 -1.02
C PHE A 391 13.73 13.36 -2.33
N ALA A 392 14.83 12.63 -2.56
CA ALA A 392 15.62 12.77 -3.77
C ALA A 392 14.88 12.17 -4.96
N MET A 393 14.46 13.02 -5.89
CA MET A 393 13.76 12.59 -7.11
C MET A 393 14.70 11.79 -8.01
N PRO A 394 14.24 10.68 -8.63
CA PRO A 394 15.05 9.92 -9.57
C PRO A 394 15.52 10.80 -10.72
N GLU A 395 16.81 10.71 -11.06
CA GLU A 395 17.36 11.51 -12.16
C GLU A 395 16.58 11.29 -13.46
N GLY A 396 16.24 12.41 -14.10
CA GLY A 396 15.53 12.41 -15.37
C GLY A 396 14.03 12.12 -15.28
N SER A 397 13.44 11.93 -14.10
CA SER A 397 11.99 11.85 -13.91
C SER A 397 11.41 13.21 -13.58
N GLU A 398 10.34 13.62 -14.29
CA GLU A 398 9.62 14.86 -13.96
C GLU A 398 8.57 14.63 -12.87
N LEU A 399 7.96 13.44 -12.88
CA LEU A 399 6.95 13.03 -11.91
C LEU A 399 7.32 11.68 -11.28
N ILE A 400 6.82 11.43 -10.08
CA ILE A 400 6.84 10.11 -9.43
C ILE A 400 5.43 9.66 -9.12
N SER A 401 5.24 8.35 -9.11
CA SER A 401 3.99 7.71 -8.71
C SER A 401 4.26 6.40 -7.99
N SER A 402 3.20 5.68 -7.63
CA SER A 402 3.24 4.34 -7.03
C SER A 402 1.97 3.57 -7.35
N ILE A 403 2.08 2.28 -7.63
CA ILE A 403 0.90 1.42 -7.83
C ILE A 403 0.22 1.12 -6.50
N VAL A 404 0.97 1.00 -5.39
CA VAL A 404 0.35 0.65 -4.10
C VAL A 404 -0.62 1.73 -3.65
N ASP A 405 -0.19 2.98 -3.47
CA ASP A 405 -1.09 4.01 -2.93
C ASP A 405 -1.40 5.15 -3.89
N GLY A 406 -0.60 5.35 -4.94
CA GLY A 406 -0.94 6.26 -6.03
C GLY A 406 -2.06 5.72 -6.92
N ALA A 407 -2.12 4.40 -7.14
CA ALA A 407 -3.19 3.75 -7.91
C ALA A 407 -4.37 3.28 -7.04
N ASN A 408 -4.34 3.55 -5.73
CA ASN A 408 -5.33 3.08 -4.78
C ASN A 408 -6.66 3.85 -4.93
N PRO A 409 -7.78 3.16 -5.23
CA PRO A 409 -9.05 3.81 -5.45
C PRO A 409 -9.58 4.53 -4.20
N LEU A 410 -9.31 4.01 -3.01
CA LEU A 410 -9.75 4.66 -1.78
C LEU A 410 -8.94 5.94 -1.52
N SER A 411 -7.61 5.88 -1.66
CA SER A 411 -6.75 7.06 -1.53
C SER A 411 -7.16 8.15 -2.52
N TRP A 412 -7.43 7.79 -3.78
CA TRP A 412 -7.90 8.72 -4.80
C TRP A 412 -9.24 9.37 -4.44
N ILE A 413 -10.25 8.57 -4.04
CA ILE A 413 -11.56 9.09 -3.64
C ILE A 413 -11.41 10.06 -2.47
N ILE A 414 -10.58 9.73 -1.48
CA ILE A 414 -10.35 10.59 -0.31
C ILE A 414 -9.71 11.91 -0.72
N VAL A 415 -8.66 11.87 -1.55
CA VAL A 415 -7.96 13.07 -2.01
C VAL A 415 -8.91 13.95 -2.84
N ARG A 416 -9.54 13.39 -3.87
CA ARG A 416 -10.38 14.17 -4.80
C ARG A 416 -11.69 14.63 -4.17
N ALA A 417 -12.29 13.88 -3.25
CA ALA A 417 -13.44 14.38 -2.50
C ALA A 417 -13.09 15.67 -1.74
N ASN A 418 -11.86 15.83 -1.25
CA ASN A 418 -11.43 17.00 -0.50
C ASN A 418 -11.03 18.20 -1.38
N GLU A 419 -11.13 18.12 -2.71
CA GLU A 419 -11.10 19.31 -3.58
C GLU A 419 -12.24 20.28 -3.27
N PHE A 420 -13.37 19.77 -2.79
CA PHE A 420 -14.50 20.56 -2.31
C PHE A 420 -14.30 21.10 -0.88
N GLY A 421 -13.07 21.03 -0.35
CA GLY A 421 -12.70 21.49 0.98
C GLY A 421 -13.56 20.85 2.08
N THR A 422 -14.17 21.68 2.92
CA THR A 422 -14.97 21.23 4.07
C THR A 422 -16.14 20.34 3.67
N ILE A 423 -16.78 20.58 2.52
CA ILE A 423 -17.91 19.77 2.05
C ILE A 423 -17.43 18.34 1.77
N GLY A 424 -16.29 18.21 1.08
CA GLY A 424 -15.63 16.94 0.83
C GLY A 424 -15.37 16.15 2.10
N LEU A 425 -14.79 16.82 3.09
CA LEU A 425 -14.48 16.24 4.39
C LEU A 425 -15.74 15.80 5.15
N ILE A 426 -16.83 16.59 5.10
CA ILE A 426 -18.10 16.23 5.71
C ILE A 426 -18.70 15.00 5.04
N VAL A 427 -18.72 14.94 3.70
CA VAL A 427 -19.25 13.79 2.95
C VAL A 427 -18.45 12.52 3.29
N LEU A 428 -17.12 12.61 3.29
CA LEU A 428 -16.25 11.50 3.67
C LEU A 428 -16.50 11.07 5.13
N GLY A 429 -16.66 12.03 6.04
CA GLY A 429 -16.95 11.77 7.45
C GLY A 429 -18.29 11.09 7.66
N VAL A 430 -19.35 11.55 6.99
CA VAL A 430 -20.69 10.92 7.04
C VAL A 430 -20.61 9.48 6.52
N PHE A 431 -19.87 9.25 5.43
CA PHE A 431 -19.67 7.91 4.89
C PHE A 431 -18.92 6.99 5.86
N ALA A 432 -17.76 7.44 6.36
CA ALA A 432 -16.92 6.66 7.28
C ALA A 432 -17.66 6.35 8.60
N VAL A 433 -18.31 7.34 9.22
CA VAL A 433 -19.10 7.16 10.44
C VAL A 433 -20.33 6.29 10.18
N GLY A 434 -20.98 6.45 9.03
CA GLY A 434 -22.09 5.60 8.60
C GLY A 434 -21.69 4.13 8.51
N LEU A 435 -20.54 3.84 7.89
CA LEU A 435 -19.95 2.49 7.83
C LEU A 435 -19.61 1.96 9.23
N ALA A 436 -19.01 2.76 10.09
CA ALA A 436 -18.69 2.38 11.47
C ALA A 436 -19.95 2.03 12.28
N ILE A 437 -21.02 2.82 12.16
CA ILE A 437 -22.32 2.56 12.83
C ILE A 437 -22.98 1.30 12.26
N TRP A 438 -22.92 1.09 10.94
CA TRP A 438 -23.40 -0.14 10.31
C TRP A 438 -22.65 -1.37 10.81
N ASN A 439 -21.31 -1.30 10.87
CA ASN A 439 -20.48 -2.39 11.38
C ASN A 439 -20.79 -2.66 12.86
N ARG A 440 -21.00 -1.61 13.67
CA ARG A 440 -21.46 -1.77 15.06
C ARG A 440 -22.75 -2.55 15.18
N ARG A 441 -23.74 -2.27 14.32
CA ARG A 441 -25.01 -3.03 14.31
C ARG A 441 -24.78 -4.50 13.98
N ARG A 442 -23.88 -4.80 13.03
CA ARG A 442 -23.47 -6.16 12.69
C ARG A 442 -22.81 -6.87 13.88
N ILE A 443 -21.81 -6.24 14.50
CA ILE A 443 -21.06 -6.76 15.66
C ILE A 443 -22.00 -7.08 16.83
N ILE A 444 -22.92 -6.16 17.16
CA ILE A 444 -23.89 -6.37 18.25
C ILE A 444 -24.84 -7.53 17.93
N LYS A 445 -25.24 -7.69 16.66
CA LYS A 445 -26.10 -8.81 16.22
C LYS A 445 -25.38 -10.15 16.34
N GLU A 446 -24.13 -10.22 15.90
CA GLU A 446 -23.27 -11.42 16.04
C GLU A 446 -23.08 -11.80 17.51
N ALA A 447 -22.76 -10.81 18.37
CA ALA A 447 -22.58 -11.04 19.81
C ALA A 447 -23.86 -11.51 20.52
N ARG A 448 -25.05 -11.17 20.00
CA ARG A 448 -26.33 -11.68 20.54
C ARG A 448 -26.62 -13.11 20.08
N GLY A 449 -26.29 -13.45 18.82
CA GLY A 449 -26.44 -14.81 18.30
C GLY A 449 -25.58 -15.84 19.02
N LEU A 450 -24.35 -15.45 19.40
CA LEU A 450 -23.43 -16.28 20.19
C LEU A 450 -23.87 -16.55 21.64
N LYS A 451 -24.89 -15.84 22.15
CA LYS A 451 -25.47 -16.09 23.49
C LYS A 451 -26.65 -17.06 23.48
N THR A 452 -27.10 -17.46 22.30
CA THR A 452 -28.28 -18.32 22.10
C THR A 452 -27.94 -19.73 21.59
N GLU A 453 -26.66 -19.99 21.35
CA GLU A 453 -26.06 -21.34 21.25
C GLU A 453 -25.37 -21.65 22.57
#